data_AF-A0A5J5VKE9-F1
#
_entry.id   AF-A0A5J5VKE9-F1
#
_cell.length_a   1.000
_cell.length_b   1.000
_cell.length_c   1.000
_cell.angle_alpha   90.00
_cell.angle_beta   90.00
_cell.angle_gamma   90.00
#
_symmetry.space_group_name_H-M   'P 1'
#
loop_
_entity.id
_entity.type
_entity.pdbx_description
1 polymer ?
#
loop_
_entity_poly.entity_id
_entity_poly.type
_entity_poly.pdbx_seq_one_letter_code
_entity_poly.pdbx_strand_id
1 'polypeptide(L)'
;MADEEERVLENQLELQLKEQRESLSALDDALASDPFNPQILAVHEELVEVIKETEEGLLNLKRARLLREADSALNGSNQAAVEEVKAEALESDDVEVEPLEEDRSYQVGSKCRFRYSDGRWYDGQVVTLNGSGSAKISFLTPTSENMLICKFFLQQRCRFGANCRLSHGVDVPLSSLKKYAPTMWEPSMVGSSIWAVPDSKDGIWREAELESWNDELRTGKVVFRDDGSSAELGIEALTLSEYAQISDDEESELSSEESDSSDYEEESPKGLGFLERTALQKGIQTETTIFAKWENHTRGVASKMMANMGYREGMGLGASGQGMLNPISVKVLPPKLSLDHALETHENDEDKEKKGKKRSRGGKRKREKKFAEAARAAKEEEESRPDVFSLINNQLAMQSEAVNGGSTKKQQKKGSGEEKKVDRKALVAYDDEVKELKLRVVKLEEMVSRNRNEKAVYEAAMRKLIETRKALAEAEAVHASASNAVVSKEKEKKWLKF
;
A
#
# COMPACT_ATOMS: atom_id res chain seq x y z
N MET A 1 -25.31 7.40 -47.71
CA MET A 1 -25.33 6.04 -48.29
C MET A 1 -24.78 5.03 -47.28
N ALA A 2 -23.53 5.15 -46.80
CA ALA A 2 -22.99 4.24 -45.77
C ALA A 2 -23.80 4.20 -44.45
N ASP A 3 -24.23 5.36 -43.93
CA ASP A 3 -25.03 5.41 -42.68
C ASP A 3 -26.44 4.82 -42.80
N GLU A 4 -26.95 4.73 -44.02
CA GLU A 4 -28.28 4.19 -44.28
C GLU A 4 -28.21 2.66 -44.40
N GLU A 5 -27.16 2.14 -45.03
CA GLU A 5 -26.84 0.71 -45.06
C GLU A 5 -26.56 0.17 -43.66
N GLU A 6 -25.84 0.91 -42.81
CA GLU A 6 -25.55 0.51 -41.43
C GLU A 6 -26.80 0.48 -40.55
N ARG A 7 -27.71 1.46 -40.70
CA ARG A 7 -28.99 1.45 -39.99
C ARG A 7 -29.89 0.30 -40.41
N VAL A 8 -29.86 -0.09 -41.69
CA VAL A 8 -30.57 -1.28 -42.15
C VAL A 8 -30.00 -2.55 -41.51
N LEU A 9 -28.66 -2.65 -41.44
CA LEU A 9 -27.99 -3.78 -40.78
C LEU A 9 -28.26 -3.83 -39.27
N GLU A 10 -28.25 -2.70 -38.57
CA GLU A 10 -28.61 -2.62 -37.15
C GLU A 10 -30.04 -3.11 -36.90
N ASN A 11 -31.00 -2.62 -37.68
CA ASN A 11 -32.41 -3.04 -37.57
C ASN A 11 -32.58 -4.54 -37.88
N GLN A 12 -31.82 -5.06 -38.85
CA GLN A 12 -31.85 -6.48 -39.18
C GLN A 12 -31.29 -7.34 -38.04
N LEU A 13 -30.20 -6.92 -37.42
CA LEU A 13 -29.62 -7.61 -36.25
C LEU A 13 -30.54 -7.53 -35.04
N GLU A 14 -31.19 -6.39 -34.78
CA GLU A 14 -32.18 -6.26 -33.71
C GLU A 14 -33.37 -7.21 -33.89
N LEU A 15 -33.86 -7.35 -35.12
CA LEU A 15 -34.92 -8.30 -35.43
C LEU A 15 -34.46 -9.75 -35.21
N GLN A 16 -33.27 -10.11 -35.68
CA GLN A 16 -32.71 -11.45 -35.47
C GLN A 16 -32.53 -11.77 -33.99
N LEU A 17 -32.03 -10.83 -33.20
CA LEU A 17 -31.83 -10.97 -31.76
C LEU A 17 -33.17 -11.17 -31.05
N LYS A 18 -34.22 -10.47 -31.48
CA LYS A 18 -35.59 -10.68 -30.97
C LYS A 18 -36.10 -12.09 -31.28
N GLU A 19 -35.96 -12.56 -32.52
CA GLU A 19 -36.36 -13.91 -32.94
C GLU A 19 -35.60 -15.00 -32.17
N GLN A 20 -34.30 -14.79 -31.94
CA GLN A 20 -33.47 -15.72 -31.16
C GLN A 20 -33.88 -15.76 -29.68
N ARG A 21 -34.20 -14.61 -29.07
CA ARG A 21 -34.72 -14.56 -27.69
C ARG A 21 -36.08 -15.23 -27.55
N GLU A 22 -36.97 -15.05 -28.53
CA GLU A 22 -38.25 -15.77 -28.58
C GLU A 22 -38.03 -17.29 -28.72
N SER A 23 -37.07 -17.70 -29.55
CA SER A 23 -36.68 -19.11 -29.71
C SER A 23 -36.07 -19.69 -28.43
N LEU A 24 -35.27 -18.90 -27.70
CA LEU A 24 -34.69 -19.29 -26.42
C LEU A 24 -35.77 -19.49 -25.36
N SER A 25 -36.75 -18.58 -25.28
CA SER A 25 -37.91 -18.73 -24.40
C SER A 25 -38.69 -20.01 -24.70
N ALA A 26 -38.84 -20.38 -25.97
CA ALA A 26 -39.52 -21.63 -26.34
C ALA A 26 -38.72 -22.88 -25.93
N LEU A 27 -37.38 -22.81 -25.96
CA LEU A 27 -36.51 -23.89 -25.46
C LEU A 27 -36.54 -23.97 -23.93
N ASP A 28 -36.61 -22.83 -23.23
CA ASP A 28 -36.74 -22.79 -21.77
C ASP A 28 -38.05 -23.46 -21.32
N ASP A 29 -39.17 -23.20 -22.01
CA ASP A 29 -40.45 -23.87 -21.76
C ASP A 29 -40.39 -25.38 -22.02
N ALA A 30 -39.63 -25.81 -23.04
CA ALA A 30 -39.40 -27.21 -23.34
C ALA A 30 -38.53 -27.90 -22.28
N LEU A 31 -37.47 -27.23 -21.81
CA LEU A 31 -36.61 -27.70 -20.72
C LEU A 31 -37.33 -27.73 -19.37
N ALA A 32 -38.30 -26.84 -19.14
CA ALA A 32 -39.17 -26.90 -17.96
C ALA A 32 -40.01 -28.18 -17.92
N SER A 33 -40.34 -28.74 -19.10
CA SER A 33 -41.09 -29.98 -19.24
C SER A 33 -40.20 -31.23 -19.22
N ASP A 34 -39.00 -31.15 -19.80
CA ASP A 34 -38.01 -32.25 -19.85
C ASP A 34 -36.58 -31.73 -19.58
N PRO A 35 -36.17 -31.58 -18.30
CA PRO A 35 -34.91 -30.93 -17.92
C PRO A 35 -33.64 -31.69 -18.33
N PHE A 36 -33.75 -32.98 -18.67
CA PHE A 36 -32.59 -33.84 -18.93
C PHE A 36 -32.46 -34.23 -20.40
N ASN A 37 -33.20 -33.56 -21.30
CA ASN A 37 -33.11 -33.83 -22.72
C ASN A 37 -31.77 -33.28 -23.29
N PRO A 38 -30.83 -34.16 -23.69
CA PRO A 38 -29.50 -33.73 -24.11
C PRO A 38 -29.51 -32.96 -25.44
N GLN A 39 -30.53 -33.16 -26.29
CA GLN A 39 -30.63 -32.45 -27.57
C GLN A 39 -31.10 -31.01 -27.36
N ILE A 40 -32.07 -30.79 -26.46
CA ILE A 40 -32.60 -29.46 -26.17
C ILE A 40 -31.56 -28.62 -25.41
N LEU A 41 -30.82 -29.23 -24.47
CA LEU A 41 -29.72 -28.56 -23.77
C LEU A 41 -28.61 -28.09 -24.72
N ALA A 42 -28.18 -28.94 -25.66
CA ALA A 42 -27.15 -28.57 -26.63
C ALA A 42 -27.60 -27.39 -27.52
N VAL A 43 -28.82 -27.42 -28.05
CA VAL A 43 -29.36 -26.33 -28.87
C VAL A 43 -29.57 -25.06 -28.04
N HIS A 44 -29.96 -25.16 -26.77
CA HIS A 44 -30.07 -24.03 -25.87
C HIS A 44 -28.71 -23.37 -25.62
N GLU A 45 -27.66 -24.15 -25.33
CA GLU A 45 -26.29 -23.62 -25.15
C GLU A 45 -25.78 -22.92 -26.42
N GLU A 46 -25.95 -23.53 -27.59
CA GLU A 46 -25.59 -22.93 -28.88
C GLU A 46 -26.38 -21.63 -29.14
N LEU A 47 -27.68 -21.60 -28.87
CA LEU A 47 -28.50 -20.42 -29.10
C LEU A 47 -28.14 -19.27 -28.15
N VAL A 48 -27.79 -19.56 -26.89
CA VAL A 48 -27.29 -18.55 -25.94
C VAL A 48 -25.96 -17.95 -26.43
N GLU A 49 -25.07 -18.76 -26.99
CA GLU A 49 -23.82 -18.28 -27.56
C GLU A 49 -24.06 -17.38 -28.77
N VAL A 50 -24.93 -17.78 -29.70
CA VAL A 50 -25.30 -16.97 -30.87
C VAL A 50 -25.98 -15.65 -30.47
N ILE A 51 -26.84 -15.63 -29.45
CA ILE A 51 -27.44 -14.39 -28.93
C ILE A 51 -26.37 -13.44 -28.42
N LYS A 52 -25.35 -13.95 -27.71
CA LYS A 52 -24.25 -13.11 -27.24
C LYS A 52 -23.44 -12.52 -28.40
N GLU A 53 -23.12 -13.34 -29.41
CA GLU A 53 -22.37 -12.86 -30.57
C GLU A 53 -23.14 -11.80 -31.36
N THR A 54 -24.46 -11.97 -31.54
CA THR A 54 -25.31 -10.98 -32.20
C THR A 54 -25.48 -9.69 -31.39
N GLU A 55 -25.61 -9.81 -30.05
CA GLU A 55 -25.60 -8.66 -29.12
C GLU A 55 -24.30 -7.87 -29.21
N GLU A 56 -23.15 -8.54 -29.18
CA GLU A 56 -21.83 -7.91 -29.31
C GLU A 56 -21.65 -7.24 -30.67
N GLY A 57 -22.08 -7.90 -31.75
CA GLY A 57 -22.09 -7.33 -33.10
C GLY A 57 -22.92 -6.05 -33.19
N LEU A 58 -24.13 -6.06 -32.64
CA LEU A 58 -25.02 -4.90 -32.62
C LEU A 58 -24.45 -3.75 -31.77
N LEU A 59 -23.87 -4.04 -30.61
CA LEU A 59 -23.22 -3.05 -29.75
C LEU A 59 -22.05 -2.37 -30.46
N ASN A 60 -21.24 -3.14 -31.18
CA ASN A 60 -20.11 -2.62 -31.94
C ASN A 60 -20.55 -1.67 -33.06
N LEU A 61 -21.62 -2.02 -33.80
CA LEU A 61 -22.19 -1.13 -34.83
C LEU A 61 -22.74 0.17 -34.23
N LYS A 62 -23.59 0.07 -33.21
CA LYS A 62 -24.15 1.26 -32.54
C LYS A 62 -23.07 2.17 -31.98
N ARG A 63 -22.02 1.58 -31.41
CA ARG A 63 -20.86 2.33 -30.92
C ARG A 63 -20.13 3.04 -32.06
N ALA A 64 -19.87 2.37 -33.18
CA ALA A 64 -19.20 2.96 -34.34
C ALA A 64 -20.01 4.11 -34.94
N ARG A 65 -21.34 4.00 -34.99
CA ARG A 65 -22.25 5.07 -35.41
C ARG A 65 -22.19 6.27 -34.47
N LEU A 66 -22.37 6.06 -33.17
CA LEU A 66 -22.33 7.13 -32.16
C LEU A 66 -20.99 7.87 -32.15
N LEU A 67 -19.88 7.15 -32.34
CA LEU A 67 -18.56 7.78 -32.46
C LEU A 67 -18.47 8.71 -33.68
N ARG A 68 -19.02 8.30 -34.83
CA ARG A 68 -19.04 9.14 -36.04
C ARG A 68 -20.01 10.33 -35.91
N GLU A 69 -21.15 10.15 -35.25
CA GLU A 69 -22.06 11.24 -34.92
C GLU A 69 -21.38 12.26 -33.99
N ALA A 70 -20.63 11.79 -32.98
CA ALA A 70 -19.84 12.66 -32.11
C ALA A 70 -18.72 13.40 -32.88
N ASP A 71 -17.98 12.71 -33.75
CA ASP A 71 -16.96 13.34 -34.60
C ASP A 71 -17.57 14.40 -35.54
N SER A 72 -18.78 14.15 -36.06
CA SER A 72 -19.51 15.08 -36.92
C SER A 72 -20.02 16.30 -36.15
N ALA A 73 -20.53 16.11 -34.93
CA ALA A 73 -20.95 17.21 -34.06
C ALA A 73 -19.78 18.13 -33.68
N LEU A 74 -18.60 17.55 -33.41
CA LEU A 74 -17.37 18.30 -33.13
C LEU A 74 -16.86 19.07 -34.36
N ASN A 75 -16.95 18.49 -35.55
CA ASN A 75 -16.51 19.14 -36.79
C ASN A 75 -17.51 20.19 -37.32
N GLY A 76 -18.81 20.00 -37.12
CA GLY A 76 -19.85 20.99 -37.46
C GLY A 76 -19.71 22.29 -36.68
N SER A 77 -19.25 22.23 -35.43
CA SER A 77 -18.99 23.40 -34.59
C SER A 77 -17.80 24.24 -35.08
N ASN A 78 -16.87 23.65 -35.87
CA ASN A 78 -15.69 24.33 -36.39
C ASN A 78 -15.91 24.99 -37.76
N GLN A 79 -16.96 24.63 -38.52
CA GLN A 79 -17.23 25.19 -39.84
C GLN A 79 -18.12 26.45 -39.82
N ALA A 80 -18.84 26.72 -38.73
CA ALA A 80 -19.61 27.96 -38.59
C ALA A 80 -18.76 29.20 -38.27
N ALA A 81 -17.48 29.02 -37.91
CA ALA A 81 -16.59 30.09 -37.47
C ALA A 81 -15.55 30.53 -38.53
N VAL A 82 -15.61 29.99 -39.76
CA VAL A 82 -14.62 30.25 -40.82
C VAL A 82 -15.28 30.70 -42.12
N GLU A 83 -16.11 31.73 -42.07
CA GLU A 83 -16.21 32.66 -43.20
C GLU A 83 -16.10 34.10 -42.67
N GLU A 84 -15.19 34.86 -43.28
CA GLU A 84 -14.86 36.28 -43.07
C GLU A 84 -14.04 36.68 -41.82
N VAL A 85 -12.71 36.69 -41.96
CA VAL A 85 -11.89 37.78 -41.37
C VAL A 85 -10.82 38.24 -42.36
N LYS A 86 -11.04 39.42 -42.95
CA LYS A 86 -9.99 40.27 -43.52
C LYS A 86 -9.41 41.12 -42.39
N ALA A 87 -8.10 41.07 -42.24
CA ALA A 87 -7.32 41.72 -41.20
C ALA A 87 -7.48 43.25 -41.15
N GLU A 88 -7.48 43.81 -39.93
CA GLU A 88 -6.67 44.97 -39.54
C GLU A 88 -6.65 45.14 -38.01
N ALA A 89 -5.52 45.63 -37.51
CA ALA A 89 -5.18 45.79 -36.09
C ALA A 89 -5.41 47.23 -35.63
N LEU A 90 -5.93 47.46 -34.42
CA LEU A 90 -5.67 48.65 -33.57
C LEU A 90 -6.01 48.37 -32.09
N GLU A 91 -5.27 49.04 -31.20
CA GLU A 91 -5.31 48.98 -29.73
C GLU A 91 -6.37 49.91 -29.09
N SER A 92 -6.60 49.67 -27.79
CA SER A 92 -7.05 50.56 -26.68
C SER A 92 -8.53 50.58 -26.20
N ASP A 93 -8.61 50.33 -24.88
CA ASP A 93 -9.50 50.79 -23.81
C ASP A 93 -10.88 50.15 -23.52
N ASP A 94 -10.88 49.42 -22.38
CA ASP A 94 -11.86 49.32 -21.29
C ASP A 94 -13.35 49.50 -21.59
N VAL A 95 -14.06 48.37 -21.66
CA VAL A 95 -15.41 48.19 -21.10
C VAL A 95 -15.53 46.79 -20.52
N GLU A 96 -15.91 46.71 -19.25
CA GLU A 96 -16.28 45.49 -18.51
C GLU A 96 -17.43 44.75 -19.21
N VAL A 97 -17.16 43.50 -19.59
CA VAL A 97 -18.20 42.47 -19.79
C VAL A 97 -17.61 41.18 -19.21
N GLU A 98 -18.29 40.61 -18.22
CA GLU A 98 -17.98 39.26 -17.71
C GLU A 98 -17.94 38.25 -18.87
N PRO A 99 -16.82 37.54 -19.10
CA PRO A 99 -16.81 36.43 -20.03
C PRO A 99 -17.25 35.18 -19.28
N LEU A 100 -18.37 34.61 -19.73
CA LEU A 100 -18.78 33.25 -19.43
C LEU A 100 -17.59 32.31 -19.64
N GLU A 101 -17.21 31.59 -18.59
CA GLU A 101 -16.13 30.62 -18.60
C GLU A 101 -16.44 29.49 -19.58
N GLU A 102 -15.70 29.36 -20.70
CA GLU A 102 -15.57 28.04 -21.36
C GLU A 102 -14.42 27.86 -22.36
N ASP A 103 -13.31 28.60 -22.27
CA ASP A 103 -12.10 28.26 -23.05
C ASP A 103 -11.17 27.33 -22.25
N ARG A 104 -11.50 26.02 -22.20
CA ARG A 104 -10.57 24.98 -21.73
C ARG A 104 -9.45 24.71 -22.76
N SER A 105 -8.72 25.73 -23.18
CA SER A 105 -7.52 25.55 -23.99
C SER A 105 -6.33 25.21 -23.08
N TYR A 106 -6.10 23.91 -22.86
CA TYR A 106 -4.87 23.46 -22.21
C TYR A 106 -3.66 23.85 -23.07
N GLN A 107 -2.65 24.48 -22.47
CA GLN A 107 -1.40 24.84 -23.12
C GLN A 107 -0.26 23.92 -22.67
N VAL A 108 0.85 23.89 -23.42
CA VAL A 108 2.05 23.19 -22.97
C VAL A 108 2.55 23.83 -21.67
N GLY A 109 2.69 23.01 -20.63
CA GLY A 109 3.05 23.42 -19.28
C GLY A 109 1.86 23.57 -18.31
N SER A 110 0.62 23.58 -18.80
CA SER A 110 -0.57 23.64 -17.94
C SER A 110 -0.68 22.41 -17.03
N LYS A 111 -1.02 22.64 -15.76
CA LYS A 111 -1.37 21.56 -14.82
C LYS A 111 -2.80 21.09 -15.10
N CYS A 112 -3.01 19.78 -15.04
CA CYS A 112 -4.29 19.15 -15.32
C CYS A 112 -4.45 17.91 -14.43
N ARG A 113 -5.66 17.35 -14.43
CA ARG A 113 -5.95 16.07 -13.79
C ARG A 113 -6.40 15.07 -14.85
N PHE A 114 -5.81 13.89 -14.85
CA PHE A 114 -6.02 12.87 -15.87
C PHE A 114 -6.21 11.48 -15.25
N ARG A 115 -6.91 10.60 -15.97
CA ARG A 115 -7.13 9.21 -15.54
C ARG A 115 -6.04 8.32 -16.13
N TYR A 116 -5.35 7.55 -15.29
CA TYR A 116 -4.32 6.63 -15.73
C TYR A 116 -4.89 5.21 -15.98
N SER A 117 -4.06 4.32 -16.55
CA SER A 117 -4.44 2.95 -16.91
C SER A 117 -4.91 2.06 -15.74
N ASP A 118 -4.57 2.44 -14.50
CA ASP A 118 -5.05 1.81 -13.27
C ASP A 118 -6.45 2.27 -12.85
N GLY A 119 -7.06 3.19 -13.61
CA GLY A 119 -8.36 3.76 -13.36
C GLY A 119 -8.38 4.87 -12.30
N ARG A 120 -7.23 5.27 -11.74
CA ARG A 120 -7.13 6.33 -10.74
C ARG A 120 -6.88 7.68 -11.39
N TRP A 121 -7.26 8.74 -10.68
CA TRP A 121 -6.96 10.11 -11.07
C TRP A 121 -5.60 10.52 -10.54
N TYR A 122 -4.82 11.16 -11.41
CA TYR A 122 -3.53 11.72 -11.09
C TYR A 122 -3.48 13.19 -11.51
N ASP A 123 -2.74 13.97 -10.76
CA ASP A 123 -2.38 15.31 -11.17
C ASP A 123 -1.17 15.22 -12.12
N GLY A 124 -1.24 15.96 -13.22
CA GLY A 124 -0.27 15.92 -14.31
C GLY A 124 0.00 17.29 -14.92
N GLN A 125 1.01 17.34 -15.77
CA GLN A 125 1.39 18.51 -16.54
C GLN A 125 1.41 18.19 -18.03
N VAL A 126 0.84 19.06 -18.84
CA VAL A 126 0.85 18.93 -20.30
C VAL A 126 2.27 19.15 -20.82
N VAL A 127 2.88 18.11 -21.39
CA VAL A 127 4.23 18.14 -21.96
C VAL A 127 4.20 18.52 -23.43
N THR A 128 3.22 18.01 -24.16
CA THR A 128 3.08 18.26 -25.61
C THR A 128 1.62 18.19 -25.98
N LEU A 129 1.19 19.08 -26.86
CA LEU A 129 -0.13 19.05 -27.48
C LEU A 129 0.02 18.43 -28.87
N ASN A 130 -0.71 17.35 -29.12
CA ASN A 130 -0.82 16.77 -30.44
C ASN A 130 -1.96 17.47 -31.18
N GLY A 131 -1.76 17.82 -32.44
CA GLY A 131 -2.76 18.54 -33.26
C GLY A 131 -4.09 17.80 -33.48
N SER A 132 -4.22 16.56 -33.00
CA SER A 132 -5.43 15.72 -33.06
C SER A 132 -6.32 15.81 -31.81
N GLY A 133 -6.17 16.85 -30.98
CA GLY A 133 -6.97 17.01 -29.75
C GLY A 133 -6.56 16.08 -28.60
N SER A 134 -5.36 15.51 -28.65
CA SER A 134 -4.76 14.75 -27.55
C SER A 134 -3.56 15.47 -26.96
N ALA A 135 -3.34 15.31 -25.68
CA ALA A 135 -2.18 15.84 -24.97
C ALA A 135 -1.35 14.71 -24.37
N LYS A 136 -0.05 14.90 -24.40
CA LYS A 136 0.91 14.04 -23.70
C LYS A 136 1.18 14.63 -22.32
N ILE A 137 0.95 13.83 -21.28
CA ILE A 137 0.92 14.31 -19.90
C ILE A 137 1.98 13.60 -19.06
N SER A 138 2.75 14.36 -18.29
CA SER A 138 3.64 13.82 -17.25
C SER A 138 2.98 13.86 -15.89
N PHE A 139 3.28 12.90 -15.02
CA PHE A 139 2.85 12.92 -13.62
C PHE A 139 3.47 14.12 -12.89
N LEU A 140 2.67 14.86 -12.12
CA LEU A 140 3.19 15.90 -11.22
C LEU A 140 3.83 15.30 -9.97
N THR A 141 3.29 14.16 -9.51
CA THR A 141 3.68 13.49 -8.27
C THR A 141 4.20 12.07 -8.52
N PRO A 142 5.32 11.91 -9.24
CA PRO A 142 5.89 10.59 -9.53
C PRO A 142 6.39 9.91 -8.24
N THR A 143 5.74 8.81 -7.85
CA THR A 143 6.12 7.99 -6.69
C THR A 143 7.14 6.91 -7.03
N SER A 144 7.41 6.70 -8.31
CA SER A 144 8.31 5.66 -8.81
C SER A 144 9.04 6.11 -10.06
N GLU A 145 10.16 5.47 -10.35
CA GLU A 145 11.04 5.87 -11.44
C GLU A 145 10.38 5.79 -12.83
N ASN A 146 9.50 4.81 -13.05
CA ASN A 146 8.73 4.67 -14.29
C ASN A 146 7.67 5.77 -14.50
N MET A 147 7.36 6.57 -13.48
CA MET A 147 6.48 7.74 -13.59
C MET A 147 7.27 9.03 -13.90
N LEU A 148 8.58 9.05 -13.62
CA LEU A 148 9.43 10.20 -13.91
C LEU A 148 9.55 10.42 -15.41
N ILE A 149 9.35 11.66 -15.85
CA ILE A 149 9.49 12.03 -17.26
C ILE A 149 10.95 11.88 -17.71
N CYS A 150 11.16 11.21 -18.82
CA CYS A 150 12.48 10.98 -19.38
C CYS A 150 13.07 12.30 -19.92
N LYS A 151 14.16 12.78 -19.32
CA LYS A 151 14.86 14.00 -19.76
C LYS A 151 15.32 13.93 -21.22
N PHE A 152 15.75 12.75 -21.68
CA PHE A 152 16.14 12.55 -23.08
C PHE A 152 14.94 12.54 -24.04
N PHE A 153 13.76 12.13 -23.58
CA PHE A 153 12.54 12.21 -24.37
C PHE A 153 12.09 13.65 -24.57
N LEU A 154 12.11 14.46 -23.50
CA LEU A 154 11.84 15.90 -23.59
C LEU A 154 12.77 16.62 -24.58
N GLN A 155 14.02 16.15 -24.69
CA GLN A 155 15.01 16.65 -25.64
C GLN A 155 14.91 16.03 -27.04
N GLN A 156 13.95 15.14 -27.30
CA GLN A 156 13.80 14.39 -28.56
C GLN A 156 15.02 13.53 -28.94
N ARG A 157 15.75 13.03 -27.93
CA ARG A 157 16.99 12.22 -28.08
C ARG A 157 16.87 10.80 -27.56
N CYS A 158 15.73 10.44 -26.97
CA CYS A 158 15.51 9.10 -26.45
C CYS A 158 15.33 8.08 -27.59
N ARG A 159 16.09 6.98 -27.56
CA ARG A 159 16.03 5.90 -28.57
C ARG A 159 15.18 4.70 -28.16
N PHE A 160 14.70 4.68 -26.92
CA PHE A 160 14.08 3.50 -26.32
C PHE A 160 12.57 3.40 -26.55
N GLY A 161 11.93 4.45 -27.10
CA GLY A 161 10.50 4.45 -27.39
C GLY A 161 9.66 4.03 -26.15
N ALA A 162 8.71 3.12 -26.33
CA ALA A 162 7.87 2.60 -25.25
C ALA A 162 8.63 1.75 -24.19
N ASN A 163 9.85 1.28 -24.49
CA ASN A 163 10.66 0.45 -23.60
C ASN A 163 11.63 1.26 -22.73
N CYS A 164 11.45 2.58 -22.64
CA CYS A 164 12.29 3.41 -21.77
C CYS A 164 12.02 3.10 -20.29
N ARG A 165 13.08 3.12 -19.46
CA ARG A 165 12.95 2.98 -17.98
C ARG A 165 12.11 4.10 -17.38
N LEU A 166 12.21 5.30 -17.95
CA LEU A 166 11.52 6.51 -17.53
C LEU A 166 10.27 6.73 -18.40
N SER A 167 9.27 7.41 -17.86
CA SER A 167 8.04 7.75 -18.56
C SER A 167 8.30 8.63 -19.78
N HIS A 168 7.60 8.37 -20.89
CA HIS A 168 7.48 9.29 -22.02
C HIS A 168 6.17 10.09 -21.95
N GLY A 169 5.50 10.10 -20.81
CA GLY A 169 4.17 10.68 -20.64
C GLY A 169 3.06 9.78 -21.18
N VAL A 170 1.84 10.09 -20.76
CA VAL A 170 0.62 9.37 -21.12
C VAL A 170 -0.15 10.19 -22.13
N ASP A 171 -0.56 9.58 -23.24
CA ASP A 171 -1.39 10.23 -24.25
C ASP A 171 -2.85 10.17 -23.83
N VAL A 172 -3.46 11.34 -23.63
CA VAL A 172 -4.80 11.51 -23.08
C VAL A 172 -5.57 12.52 -23.92
N PRO A 173 -6.83 12.24 -24.34
CA PRO A 173 -7.67 13.21 -25.05
C PRO A 173 -7.91 14.46 -24.21
N LEU A 174 -7.85 15.65 -24.82
CA LEU A 174 -8.08 16.93 -24.13
C LEU A 174 -9.45 17.00 -23.44
N SER A 175 -10.47 16.37 -24.04
CA SER A 175 -11.83 16.26 -23.49
C SER A 175 -11.90 15.48 -22.18
N SER A 176 -10.96 14.58 -21.92
CA SER A 176 -10.91 13.77 -20.70
C SER A 176 -10.12 14.42 -19.56
N LEU A 177 -9.50 15.57 -19.82
CA LEU A 177 -8.77 16.32 -18.80
C LEU A 177 -9.70 17.14 -17.93
N LYS A 178 -9.39 17.13 -16.62
CA LYS A 178 -10.04 17.98 -15.63
C LYS A 178 -9.11 19.14 -15.23
N LYS A 179 -9.71 20.24 -14.76
CA LYS A 179 -8.97 21.38 -14.19
C LYS A 179 -8.15 20.88 -13.00
N TYR A 180 -6.91 21.35 -12.86
CA TYR A 180 -6.06 21.03 -11.71
C TYR A 180 -6.54 21.83 -10.49
N ALA A 181 -6.83 21.13 -9.39
CA ALA A 181 -7.20 21.73 -8.12
C ALA A 181 -5.99 21.68 -7.16
N PRO A 182 -5.34 22.81 -6.85
CA PRO A 182 -4.25 22.83 -5.88
C PRO A 182 -4.75 22.50 -4.48
N THR A 183 -3.96 21.75 -3.71
CA THR A 183 -4.24 21.49 -2.30
C THR A 183 -4.03 22.77 -1.49
N MET A 184 -5.06 23.20 -0.77
CA MET A 184 -4.98 24.28 0.18
C MET A 184 -4.43 23.74 1.51
N TRP A 185 -3.30 24.27 1.95
CA TRP A 185 -2.64 23.84 3.18
C TRP A 185 -3.05 24.73 4.34
N GLU A 186 -3.39 24.11 5.46
CA GLU A 186 -3.80 24.79 6.69
C GLU A 186 -3.08 24.19 7.91
N PRO A 187 -2.92 24.95 9.01
CA PRO A 187 -2.40 24.42 10.28
C PRO A 187 -3.23 23.26 10.85
N SER A 188 -4.51 23.16 10.49
CA SER A 188 -5.41 22.07 10.87
C SER A 188 -4.99 20.70 10.30
N MET A 189 -4.19 20.69 9.24
CA MET A 189 -3.78 19.49 8.52
C MET A 189 -2.53 18.82 9.11
N VAL A 190 -1.96 19.38 10.18
CA VAL A 190 -0.84 18.79 10.92
C VAL A 190 -1.23 17.40 11.45
N GLY A 191 -0.35 16.41 11.22
CA GLY A 191 -0.59 14.99 11.49
C GLY A 191 -1.15 14.20 10.29
N SER A 192 -1.48 14.86 9.18
CA SER A 192 -1.97 14.17 7.97
C SER A 192 -0.84 13.43 7.24
N SER A 193 -1.19 12.29 6.61
CA SER A 193 -0.30 11.59 5.68
C SER A 193 -0.28 12.30 4.33
N ILE A 194 0.91 12.62 3.85
CA ILE A 194 1.16 13.44 2.66
C ILE A 194 2.26 12.80 1.81
N TRP A 195 2.36 13.19 0.54
CA TRP A 195 3.54 12.95 -0.27
C TRP A 195 4.42 14.19 -0.24
N ALA A 196 5.74 13.98 -0.13
CA ALA A 196 6.72 15.04 -0.14
C ALA A 196 7.98 14.64 -0.92
N VAL A 197 8.68 15.62 -1.49
CA VAL A 197 9.98 15.40 -2.14
C VAL A 197 11.10 15.92 -1.23
N PRO A 198 11.99 15.05 -0.69
CA PRO A 198 13.04 15.45 0.25
C PRO A 198 14.12 16.32 -0.39
N ASP A 199 14.45 16.03 -1.65
CA ASP A 199 15.58 16.62 -2.36
C ASP A 199 15.21 16.73 -3.84
N SER A 200 15.39 17.92 -4.43
CA SER A 200 14.96 18.22 -5.82
C SER A 200 15.70 17.42 -6.91
N LYS A 201 16.69 16.60 -6.51
CA LYS A 201 17.56 15.85 -7.40
C LYS A 201 16.95 14.55 -7.92
N ASP A 202 16.27 13.82 -7.03
CA ASP A 202 15.69 12.52 -7.36
C ASP A 202 14.29 12.67 -7.95
N GLY A 203 13.56 13.71 -7.54
CA GLY A 203 12.22 14.02 -8.04
C GLY A 203 11.17 12.98 -7.69
N ILE A 204 11.50 11.98 -6.87
CA ILE A 204 10.58 10.94 -6.41
C ILE A 204 9.89 11.41 -5.14
N TRP A 205 8.57 11.33 -5.14
CA TRP A 205 7.72 11.65 -4.01
C TRP A 205 7.69 10.47 -3.02
N ARG A 206 7.87 10.76 -1.73
CA ARG A 206 7.86 9.78 -0.63
C ARG A 206 6.78 10.10 0.38
N GLU A 207 6.28 9.08 1.06
CA GLU A 207 5.25 9.26 2.08
C GLU A 207 5.85 9.93 3.32
N ALA A 208 5.17 10.96 3.81
CA ALA A 208 5.59 11.76 4.95
C ALA A 208 4.38 12.17 5.79
N GLU A 209 4.64 12.61 7.01
CA GLU A 209 3.64 13.18 7.92
C GLU A 209 3.94 14.68 8.10
N LEU A 210 2.90 15.53 8.01
CA LEU A 210 3.04 16.96 8.21
C LEU A 210 3.16 17.27 9.71
N GLU A 211 4.34 17.67 10.19
CA GLU A 211 4.62 17.95 11.61
C GLU A 211 4.18 19.36 12.02
N SER A 212 4.38 20.34 11.15
CA SER A 212 3.96 21.71 11.39
C SER A 212 3.79 22.47 10.09
N TRP A 213 2.87 23.43 10.05
CA TRP A 213 2.63 24.29 8.89
C TRP A 213 2.81 25.76 9.27
N ASN A 214 3.50 26.52 8.42
CA ASN A 214 3.69 27.96 8.55
C ASN A 214 2.98 28.68 7.40
N ASP A 215 1.86 29.35 7.70
CA ASP A 215 1.04 30.08 6.73
C ASP A 215 1.76 31.30 6.12
N GLU A 216 2.63 31.97 6.88
CA GLU A 216 3.33 33.18 6.43
C GLU A 216 4.40 32.84 5.39
N LEU A 217 5.16 31.77 5.65
CA LEU A 217 6.21 31.31 4.75
C LEU A 217 5.70 30.34 3.68
N ARG A 218 4.45 29.85 3.81
CA ARG A 218 3.88 28.79 2.98
C ARG A 218 4.79 27.56 2.93
N THR A 219 5.35 27.20 4.09
CA THR A 219 6.24 26.04 4.26
C THR A 219 5.73 25.11 5.34
N GLY A 220 5.85 23.81 5.09
CA GLY A 220 5.52 22.74 6.02
C GLY A 220 6.78 21.99 6.43
N LYS A 221 6.91 21.73 7.74
CA LYS A 221 7.89 20.76 8.25
C LYS A 221 7.27 19.38 8.16
N VAL A 222 7.97 18.47 7.48
CA VAL A 222 7.50 17.10 7.24
C VAL A 222 8.48 16.10 7.80
N VAL A 223 7.98 14.94 8.21
CA VAL A 223 8.80 13.79 8.64
C VAL A 223 8.52 12.62 7.71
N PHE A 224 9.55 12.14 7.01
CA PHE A 224 9.42 11.02 6.08
C PHE A 224 9.23 9.70 6.85
N ARG A 225 8.28 8.87 6.39
CA ARG A 225 8.00 7.58 7.03
C ARG A 225 9.14 6.57 6.85
N ASP A 226 9.90 6.69 5.77
CA ASP A 226 10.92 5.70 5.39
C ASP A 226 12.17 5.75 6.30
N ASP A 227 12.73 6.94 6.48
CA ASP A 227 14.00 7.17 7.17
C ASP A 227 13.86 7.98 8.47
N GLY A 228 12.66 8.50 8.76
CA GLY A 228 12.40 9.38 9.90
C GLY A 228 13.09 10.75 9.77
N SER A 229 13.64 11.09 8.60
CA SER A 229 14.26 12.39 8.36
C SER A 229 13.19 13.48 8.31
N SER A 230 13.54 14.69 8.75
CA SER A 230 12.65 15.84 8.70
C SER A 230 13.17 16.89 7.72
N ALA A 231 12.28 17.48 6.92
CA ALA A 231 12.61 18.57 6.00
C ALA A 231 11.56 19.68 6.08
N GLU A 232 11.99 20.92 5.85
CA GLU A 232 11.09 22.06 5.65
C GLU A 232 10.91 22.29 4.16
N LEU A 233 9.69 22.14 3.67
CA LEU A 233 9.37 22.14 2.25
C LEU A 233 8.28 23.16 1.94
N GLY A 234 8.35 23.77 0.76
CA GLY A 234 7.30 24.66 0.26
C GLY A 234 6.11 23.90 -0.34
N ILE A 235 5.00 24.60 -0.58
CA ILE A 235 3.76 24.05 -1.18
C ILE A 235 4.03 23.17 -2.41
N GLU A 236 4.95 23.57 -3.30
CA GLU A 236 5.20 22.85 -4.56
C GLU A 236 5.79 21.45 -4.36
N ALA A 237 6.41 21.19 -3.20
CA ALA A 237 7.01 19.92 -2.84
C ALA A 237 6.14 19.09 -1.89
N LEU A 238 4.86 19.47 -1.72
CA LEU A 238 3.89 18.84 -0.83
C LEU A 238 2.60 18.54 -1.59
N THR A 239 2.04 17.36 -1.40
CA THR A 239 0.68 17.02 -1.86
C THR A 239 0.03 16.05 -0.90
N LEU A 240 -1.30 15.95 -0.92
CA LEU A 240 -2.01 14.97 -0.10
C LEU A 240 -1.73 13.54 -0.56
N SER A 241 -1.66 12.61 0.39
CA SER A 241 -1.41 11.20 0.07
C SER A 241 -2.55 10.56 -0.73
N GLU A 242 -3.75 11.13 -0.63
CA GLU A 242 -4.95 10.62 -1.25
C GLU A 242 -5.02 11.06 -2.71
N TYR A 243 -5.04 10.08 -3.60
CA TYR A 243 -5.27 10.29 -5.03
C TYR A 243 -6.43 11.26 -5.23
N ALA A 244 -6.16 12.33 -5.98
CA ALA A 244 -7.10 13.29 -6.56
C ALA A 244 -8.58 12.88 -6.40
N GLN A 245 -9.18 13.19 -5.23
CA GLN A 245 -10.59 12.95 -5.02
C GLN A 245 -11.38 13.80 -6.02
N ILE A 246 -12.37 13.18 -6.67
CA ILE A 246 -13.36 13.90 -7.47
C ILE A 246 -14.16 14.73 -6.45
N SER A 247 -14.00 16.05 -6.46
CA SER A 247 -15.09 16.90 -6.00
C SER A 247 -16.18 16.73 -7.07
N ASP A 248 -17.22 15.98 -6.72
CA ASP A 248 -18.44 15.81 -7.53
C ASP A 248 -19.44 16.94 -7.21
N ASP A 249 -18.94 18.04 -6.65
CA ASP A 249 -19.64 19.31 -6.55
C ASP A 249 -19.26 20.09 -7.80
N GLU A 250 -20.07 20.00 -8.85
CA GLU A 250 -20.69 21.10 -9.62
C GLU A 250 -21.64 20.46 -10.66
N GLU A 251 -22.78 21.12 -10.90
CA GLU A 251 -23.87 20.75 -11.82
C GLU A 251 -24.99 19.84 -11.26
N SER A 252 -25.65 20.31 -10.19
CA SER A 252 -27.08 20.07 -9.98
C SER A 252 -27.89 21.24 -10.55
N GLU A 253 -27.97 21.33 -11.88
CA GLU A 253 -28.89 22.24 -12.56
C GLU A 253 -30.20 21.51 -12.87
N LEU A 254 -31.29 22.15 -12.44
CA LEU A 254 -32.65 21.70 -12.59
C LEU A 254 -33.07 21.70 -14.07
N SER A 255 -33.70 20.61 -14.52
CA SER A 255 -34.69 20.70 -15.60
C SER A 255 -35.93 19.92 -15.21
N SER A 256 -36.93 20.68 -14.78
CA SER A 256 -38.30 20.23 -14.56
C SER A 256 -39.05 20.30 -15.89
N GLU A 257 -39.60 19.19 -16.34
CA GLU A 257 -40.76 19.19 -17.24
C GLU A 257 -41.68 17.98 -16.98
N GLU A 258 -42.72 18.30 -16.20
CA GLU A 258 -44.13 17.90 -16.24
C GLU A 258 -44.62 16.82 -17.25
N SER A 259 -45.43 15.88 -16.71
CA SER A 259 -46.61 15.17 -17.30
C SER A 259 -46.40 14.19 -18.48
N ASP A 260 -47.03 13.00 -18.60
CA ASP A 260 -48.37 12.56 -18.17
C ASP A 260 -48.54 11.00 -18.15
N SER A 261 -49.15 10.51 -17.06
CA SER A 261 -50.07 9.36 -16.84
C SER A 261 -50.16 8.10 -17.73
N SER A 262 -50.08 6.90 -17.11
CA SER A 262 -51.22 6.00 -16.75
C SER A 262 -50.71 4.72 -16.05
N ASP A 263 -50.83 4.57 -14.72
CA ASP A 263 -51.92 3.99 -13.91
C ASP A 263 -52.26 2.51 -14.16
N TYR A 264 -51.81 1.62 -13.25
CA TYR A 264 -52.68 0.72 -12.48
C TYR A 264 -52.10 0.49 -11.07
N GLU A 265 -52.85 1.01 -10.09
CA GLU A 265 -52.83 0.88 -8.63
C GLU A 265 -52.59 -0.52 -8.03
N GLU A 266 -51.88 -0.57 -6.88
CA GLU A 266 -52.44 -1.18 -5.65
C GLU A 266 -51.85 -0.55 -4.38
N GLU A 267 -52.60 0.42 -3.85
CA GLU A 267 -52.91 0.70 -2.43
C GLU A 267 -51.80 0.83 -1.36
N SER A 268 -51.52 2.10 -1.08
CA SER A 268 -51.04 2.65 0.20
C SER A 268 -52.13 2.58 1.30
N PRO A 269 -51.78 2.85 2.58
CA PRO A 269 -52.19 4.16 3.08
C PRO A 269 -51.15 4.87 3.98
N LYS A 270 -50.64 5.99 3.45
CA LYS A 270 -50.59 7.35 4.04
C LYS A 270 -50.19 7.53 5.51
N GLY A 271 -49.11 8.29 5.72
CA GLY A 271 -49.28 9.61 6.35
C GLY A 271 -48.21 10.08 7.35
N LEU A 272 -47.76 11.32 7.11
CA LEU A 272 -47.11 12.28 8.01
C LEU A 272 -45.60 12.14 8.28
N GLY A 273 -44.82 12.92 7.52
CA GLY A 273 -43.46 13.27 7.89
C GLY A 273 -43.38 14.38 8.94
N PHE A 274 -42.23 14.46 9.62
CA PHE A 274 -41.70 15.68 10.24
C PHE A 274 -40.28 15.42 10.77
N LEU A 275 -39.33 16.28 10.35
CA LEU A 275 -37.99 16.54 10.89
C LEU A 275 -36.87 15.50 10.71
N GLU A 276 -36.40 15.37 9.48
CA GLU A 276 -34.97 15.13 9.23
C GLU A 276 -34.24 16.48 9.22
N ARG A 277 -34.06 17.06 10.41
CA ARG A 277 -33.24 18.27 10.60
C ARG A 277 -32.57 18.23 11.96
N THR A 278 -31.54 17.37 12.09
CA THR A 278 -30.45 17.49 13.10
C THR A 278 -29.37 16.39 13.03
N ALA A 279 -29.39 15.43 12.08
CA ALA A 279 -28.42 14.32 12.08
C ALA A 279 -27.15 14.52 11.20
N LEU A 280 -27.02 15.63 10.46
CA LEU A 280 -25.84 15.92 9.63
C LEU A 280 -24.64 16.53 10.40
N GLN A 281 -24.71 16.63 11.74
CA GLN A 281 -23.68 17.29 12.54
C GLN A 281 -22.81 16.35 13.39
N LYS A 282 -22.82 15.04 13.12
CA LYS A 282 -21.82 14.12 13.67
C LYS A 282 -21.23 13.29 12.55
N GLY A 283 -19.99 13.64 12.21
CA GLY A 283 -19.21 12.96 11.20
C GLY A 283 -19.17 11.45 11.38
N ILE A 284 -18.89 10.79 10.27
CA ILE A 284 -18.54 9.37 10.20
C ILE A 284 -17.42 9.15 11.23
N GLN A 285 -17.74 8.46 12.33
CA GLN A 285 -16.76 8.12 13.35
C GLN A 285 -15.84 7.01 12.81
N THR A 286 -14.77 7.41 12.14
CA THR A 286 -13.66 6.55 11.71
C THR A 286 -13.00 5.81 12.88
N GLU A 287 -13.16 6.33 14.10
CA GLU A 287 -12.70 5.77 15.38
C GLU A 287 -13.33 4.38 15.72
N THR A 288 -14.50 4.04 15.17
CA THR A 288 -15.18 2.75 15.48
C THR A 288 -14.55 1.54 14.79
N THR A 289 -13.67 1.75 13.81
CA THR A 289 -13.00 0.67 13.07
C THR A 289 -11.97 -0.08 13.90
N ILE A 290 -11.36 0.58 14.90
CA ILE A 290 -10.34 -0.03 15.77
C ILE A 290 -10.99 -0.93 16.84
N PHE A 291 -12.17 -0.54 17.33
CA PHE A 291 -12.89 -1.27 18.38
C PHE A 291 -13.53 -2.56 17.85
N ALA A 292 -14.05 -2.55 16.63
CA ALA A 292 -14.87 -3.63 16.08
C ALA A 292 -14.11 -4.49 15.06
N LYS A 293 -12.98 -5.10 15.45
CA LYS A 293 -12.18 -6.00 14.58
C LYS A 293 -12.98 -7.17 13.98
N TRP A 294 -14.12 -7.51 14.57
CA TRP A 294 -15.07 -8.52 14.08
C TRP A 294 -16.00 -8.02 12.97
N GLU A 295 -16.06 -6.72 12.71
CA GLU A 295 -16.90 -6.11 11.66
C GLU A 295 -16.20 -5.94 10.32
N ASN A 296 -14.94 -6.37 10.17
CA ASN A 296 -14.19 -6.27 8.92
C ASN A 296 -14.89 -6.90 7.70
N HIS A 297 -15.87 -7.79 7.91
CA HIS A 297 -16.67 -8.43 6.86
C HIS A 297 -18.16 -8.04 6.86
N THR A 298 -18.58 -7.09 7.71
CA THR A 298 -19.96 -6.60 7.76
C THR A 298 -19.98 -5.10 7.54
N ARG A 299 -20.99 -4.57 6.82
CA ARG A 299 -21.12 -3.13 6.49
C ARG A 299 -21.51 -2.26 7.70
N GLY A 300 -20.87 -2.45 8.86
CA GLY A 300 -21.11 -1.66 10.08
C GLY A 300 -22.53 -1.77 10.66
N VAL A 301 -23.29 -2.82 10.32
CA VAL A 301 -24.69 -2.95 10.75
C VAL A 301 -24.80 -3.14 12.26
N ALA A 302 -23.89 -3.94 12.83
CA ALA A 302 -23.92 -4.26 14.25
C ALA A 302 -23.38 -3.10 15.11
N SER A 303 -22.37 -2.37 14.66
CA SER A 303 -21.88 -1.15 15.30
C SER A 303 -22.92 -0.04 15.26
N LYS A 304 -23.64 0.10 14.14
CA LYS A 304 -24.79 0.99 14.04
C LYS A 304 -25.90 0.62 15.03
N MET A 305 -26.18 -0.68 15.19
CA MET A 305 -27.15 -1.14 16.20
C MET A 305 -26.67 -0.89 17.64
N MET A 306 -25.40 -1.18 17.95
CA MET A 306 -24.84 -0.94 19.29
C MET A 306 -24.84 0.54 19.65
N ALA A 307 -24.45 1.41 18.71
CA ALA A 307 -24.50 2.86 18.90
C ALA A 307 -25.93 3.35 19.15
N ASN A 308 -26.91 2.83 18.40
CA ASN A 308 -28.32 3.13 18.62
C ASN A 308 -28.85 2.65 19.98
N MET A 309 -28.27 1.57 20.51
CA MET A 309 -28.55 1.03 21.84
C MET A 309 -27.73 1.71 22.96
N GLY A 310 -27.02 2.80 22.65
CA GLY A 310 -26.31 3.65 23.60
C GLY A 310 -24.87 3.23 23.90
N TYR A 311 -24.27 2.35 23.08
CA TYR A 311 -22.85 2.00 23.21
C TYR A 311 -21.95 3.21 22.90
N ARG A 312 -21.00 3.49 23.79
CA ARG A 312 -19.94 4.49 23.60
C ARG A 312 -18.62 3.82 23.98
N GLU A 313 -17.56 4.08 23.23
CA GLU A 313 -16.25 3.51 23.53
C GLU A 313 -15.82 3.84 24.97
N GLY A 314 -15.41 2.82 25.72
CA GLY A 314 -15.07 2.95 27.14
C GLY A 314 -16.26 3.03 28.09
N MET A 315 -17.51 2.93 27.60
CA MET A 315 -18.73 2.79 28.41
C MET A 315 -19.50 1.52 28.06
N GLY A 316 -20.32 1.03 28.99
CA GLY A 316 -21.15 -0.14 28.73
C GLY A 316 -22.34 0.15 27.83
N LEU A 317 -22.94 -0.90 27.27
CA LEU A 317 -24.18 -0.78 26.49
C LEU A 317 -25.34 -0.22 27.34
N GLY A 318 -26.11 0.73 26.79
CA GLY A 318 -27.29 1.32 27.44
C GLY A 318 -27.30 2.85 27.34
N ALA A 319 -28.49 3.47 27.41
CA ALA A 319 -28.69 4.91 27.19
C ALA A 319 -27.82 5.83 28.08
N SER A 320 -27.38 5.34 29.25
CA SER A 320 -26.51 6.05 30.20
C SER A 320 -25.11 5.43 30.35
N GLY A 321 -24.73 4.48 29.49
CA GLY A 321 -23.44 3.79 29.59
C GLY A 321 -23.38 2.72 30.70
N GLN A 322 -24.54 2.32 31.24
CA GLN A 322 -24.70 1.42 32.41
C GLN A 322 -24.26 -0.03 32.20
N GLY A 323 -24.02 -0.44 30.95
CA GLY A 323 -23.65 -1.81 30.65
C GLY A 323 -22.32 -2.23 31.29
N MET A 324 -22.09 -3.53 31.32
CA MET A 324 -20.87 -4.08 31.89
C MET A 324 -19.71 -3.92 30.91
N LEU A 325 -18.67 -3.19 31.34
CA LEU A 325 -17.46 -2.95 30.56
C LEU A 325 -16.50 -4.13 30.53
N ASN A 326 -16.41 -4.83 31.66
CA ASN A 326 -15.46 -5.91 31.83
C ASN A 326 -16.11 -7.24 31.40
N PRO A 327 -15.44 -8.05 30.56
CA PRO A 327 -15.90 -9.39 30.23
C PRO A 327 -16.12 -10.20 31.51
N ILE A 328 -17.20 -10.99 31.54
CA ILE A 328 -17.46 -11.92 32.65
C ILE A 328 -16.30 -12.90 32.73
N SER A 329 -15.54 -12.85 33.82
CA SER A 329 -14.39 -13.73 33.99
C SER A 329 -14.86 -15.17 34.20
N VAL A 330 -14.61 -16.04 33.22
CA VAL A 330 -14.89 -17.47 33.34
C VAL A 330 -13.78 -18.12 34.17
N LYS A 331 -14.07 -18.52 35.41
CA LYS A 331 -13.17 -19.35 36.23
C LYS A 331 -13.42 -20.82 35.90
N VAL A 332 -12.51 -21.46 35.17
CA VAL A 332 -12.56 -22.91 34.93
C VAL A 332 -12.19 -23.64 36.22
N LEU A 333 -13.15 -24.40 36.77
CA LEU A 333 -12.92 -25.23 37.95
C LEU A 333 -12.16 -26.52 37.58
N PRO A 334 -11.35 -27.08 38.49
CA PRO A 334 -10.72 -28.38 38.27
C PRO A 334 -11.78 -29.48 38.06
N PRO A 335 -11.47 -30.53 37.28
CA PRO A 335 -12.42 -31.61 37.03
C PRO A 335 -12.83 -32.30 38.35
N LYS A 336 -14.14 -32.54 38.50
CA LYS A 336 -14.82 -33.15 39.67
C LYS A 336 -15.13 -32.23 40.88
N LEU A 337 -14.97 -30.91 40.77
CA LEU A 337 -15.51 -29.97 41.76
C LEU A 337 -16.86 -29.39 41.29
N SER A 338 -17.84 -29.35 42.19
CA SER A 338 -19.16 -28.76 41.93
C SER A 338 -19.14 -27.24 42.04
N LEU A 339 -20.17 -26.62 41.47
CA LEU A 339 -20.38 -25.17 41.44
C LEU A 339 -20.49 -24.56 42.86
N ASP A 340 -20.92 -25.35 43.84
CA ASP A 340 -21.04 -24.94 45.25
C ASP A 340 -19.70 -24.52 45.87
N HIS A 341 -18.59 -25.16 45.48
CA HIS A 341 -17.25 -24.81 45.98
C HIS A 341 -16.76 -23.46 45.43
N ALA A 342 -17.30 -22.97 44.31
CA ALA A 342 -16.95 -21.66 43.77
C ALA A 342 -17.60 -20.51 44.55
N LEU A 343 -18.83 -20.72 45.04
CA LEU A 343 -19.55 -19.75 45.87
C LEU A 343 -18.92 -19.62 47.27
N GLU A 344 -18.54 -20.74 47.88
CA GLU A 344 -17.87 -20.77 49.19
C GLU A 344 -16.50 -20.06 49.16
N THR A 345 -15.78 -20.09 48.04
CA THR A 345 -14.54 -19.31 47.90
C THR A 345 -14.78 -17.81 47.74
N HIS A 346 -15.93 -17.40 47.19
CA HIS A 346 -16.28 -15.99 47.02
C HIS A 346 -16.69 -15.34 48.35
N GLU A 347 -17.47 -16.04 49.18
CA GLU A 347 -17.81 -15.58 50.54
C GLU A 347 -16.55 -15.43 51.41
N ASN A 348 -15.59 -16.35 51.29
CA ASN A 348 -14.32 -16.28 52.01
C ASN A 348 -13.35 -15.19 51.51
N ASP A 349 -13.46 -14.74 50.25
CA ASP A 349 -12.66 -13.65 49.68
C ASP A 349 -13.27 -12.27 49.96
N GLU A 350 -14.60 -12.14 49.97
CA GLU A 350 -15.29 -10.91 50.40
C GLU A 350 -15.03 -10.58 51.88
N ASP A 351 -14.93 -11.60 52.74
CA ASP A 351 -14.56 -11.43 54.15
C ASP A 351 -13.08 -11.08 54.36
N LYS A 352 -12.21 -11.38 53.39
CA LYS A 352 -10.79 -11.00 53.42
C LYS A 352 -10.55 -9.57 52.94
N GLU A 353 -11.36 -9.03 52.04
CA GLU A 353 -11.24 -7.63 51.62
C GLU A 353 -11.57 -6.63 52.75
N LYS A 354 -12.36 -7.04 53.74
CA LYS A 354 -12.69 -6.21 54.92
C LYS A 354 -11.62 -6.19 56.03
N LYS A 355 -10.52 -6.94 55.91
CA LYS A 355 -9.43 -6.93 56.91
C LYS A 355 -8.10 -6.47 56.32
N GLY A 356 -7.90 -5.14 56.40
CA GLY A 356 -6.64 -4.48 56.75
C GLY A 356 -5.34 -4.98 56.10
N LYS A 357 -4.85 -4.20 55.13
CA LYS A 357 -3.49 -4.23 54.55
C LYS A 357 -2.40 -4.61 55.58
N LYS A 358 -1.85 -5.83 55.49
CA LYS A 358 -0.51 -6.11 56.00
C LYS A 358 0.53 -5.94 54.89
N ARG A 359 1.47 -5.03 55.16
CA ARG A 359 2.57 -4.61 54.29
C ARG A 359 3.47 -5.81 53.94
N SER A 360 3.37 -6.33 52.72
CA SER A 360 4.38 -7.20 52.13
C SER A 360 5.46 -6.36 51.46
N ARG A 361 6.54 -6.10 52.21
CA ARG A 361 7.74 -5.41 51.74
C ARG A 361 8.69 -6.47 51.17
N GLY A 362 8.67 -6.73 49.86
CA GLY A 362 9.68 -7.64 49.28
C GLY A 362 9.58 -8.11 47.83
N GLY A 363 8.59 -7.69 47.03
CA GLY A 363 8.40 -8.24 45.67
C GLY A 363 8.78 -7.34 44.49
N LYS A 364 8.68 -6.01 44.65
CA LYS A 364 8.68 -5.07 43.51
C LYS A 364 10.02 -5.02 42.77
N ARG A 365 11.14 -4.93 43.52
CA ARG A 365 12.51 -4.89 42.95
C ARG A 365 12.90 -6.16 42.17
N LYS A 366 12.39 -7.33 42.56
CA LYS A 366 12.69 -8.60 41.86
C LYS A 366 11.92 -8.73 40.55
N ARG A 367 10.69 -8.20 40.50
CA ARG A 367 9.86 -8.17 39.28
C ARG A 367 10.39 -7.14 38.27
N GLU A 368 10.79 -5.96 38.74
CA GLU A 368 11.39 -4.92 37.89
C GLU A 368 12.73 -5.35 37.29
N LYS A 369 13.59 -6.03 38.07
CA LYS A 369 14.86 -6.57 37.55
C LYS A 369 14.63 -7.60 36.44
N LYS A 370 13.62 -8.46 36.58
CA LYS A 370 13.28 -9.49 35.57
C LYS A 370 12.71 -8.87 34.27
N PHE A 371 11.92 -7.80 34.39
CA PHE A 371 11.42 -7.07 33.23
C PHE A 371 12.52 -6.29 32.49
N ALA A 372 13.44 -5.67 33.23
CA ALA A 372 14.58 -4.97 32.63
C ALA A 372 15.54 -5.92 31.90
N GLU A 373 15.76 -7.12 32.44
CA GLU A 373 16.63 -8.13 31.82
C GLU A 373 16.00 -8.73 30.55
N ALA A 374 14.68 -8.95 30.53
CA ALA A 374 13.95 -9.36 29.33
C ALA A 374 13.96 -8.27 28.23
N ALA A 375 13.84 -7.00 28.60
CA ALA A 375 13.91 -5.89 27.66
C ALA A 375 15.31 -5.72 27.05
N ARG A 376 16.38 -6.04 27.80
CA ARG A 376 17.75 -6.04 27.25
C ARG A 376 18.01 -7.22 26.31
N ALA A 377 17.51 -8.41 26.65
CA ALA A 377 17.65 -9.59 25.80
C ALA A 377 16.95 -9.41 24.44
N ALA A 378 15.78 -8.75 24.42
CA ALA A 378 15.08 -8.44 23.17
C ALA A 378 15.85 -7.45 22.28
N LYS A 379 16.49 -6.43 22.88
CA LYS A 379 17.32 -5.48 22.13
C LYS A 379 18.61 -6.11 21.59
N GLU A 380 19.24 -7.00 22.35
CA GLU A 380 20.45 -7.74 21.90
C GLU A 380 20.13 -8.72 20.77
N GLU A 381 18.93 -9.32 20.76
CA GLU A 381 18.44 -10.13 19.64
C GLU A 381 18.18 -9.29 18.38
N GLU A 382 17.63 -8.09 18.54
CA GLU A 382 17.39 -7.15 17.44
C GLU A 382 18.70 -6.59 16.85
N GLU A 383 19.69 -6.25 17.70
CA GLU A 383 21.04 -5.83 17.29
C GLU A 383 21.86 -6.96 16.63
N SER A 384 21.50 -8.23 16.85
CA SER A 384 22.14 -9.39 16.22
C SER A 384 21.63 -9.70 14.82
N ARG A 385 20.55 -9.04 14.37
CA ARG A 385 20.05 -9.18 13.00
C ARG A 385 20.94 -8.35 12.07
N PRO A 386 21.55 -8.95 11.03
CA PRO A 386 22.47 -8.23 10.15
C PRO A 386 21.71 -7.15 9.36
N ASP A 387 21.99 -5.90 9.70
CA ASP A 387 21.45 -4.70 9.04
C ASP A 387 22.05 -4.54 7.63
N VAL A 388 21.30 -3.93 6.71
CA VAL A 388 21.66 -3.73 5.29
C VAL A 388 23.02 -3.03 5.16
N PHE A 389 23.37 -2.15 6.10
CA PHE A 389 24.66 -1.46 6.14
C PHE A 389 25.84 -2.37 6.56
N SER A 390 25.60 -3.43 7.34
CA SER A 390 26.62 -4.44 7.63
C SER A 390 26.99 -5.26 6.39
N LEU A 391 26.03 -5.48 5.48
CA LEU A 391 26.22 -6.15 4.20
C LEU A 391 27.05 -5.30 3.23
N ILE A 392 26.79 -3.99 3.19
CA ILE A 392 27.53 -3.01 2.37
C ILE A 392 28.97 -2.85 2.89
N ASN A 393 29.15 -2.77 4.21
CA ASN A 393 30.48 -2.69 4.83
C ASN A 393 31.30 -3.97 4.56
N ASN A 394 30.66 -5.15 4.57
CA ASN A 394 31.34 -6.39 4.19
C ASN A 394 31.69 -6.45 2.70
N GLN A 395 30.83 -5.95 1.81
CA GLN A 395 31.12 -5.89 0.36
C GLN A 395 32.21 -4.88 0.00
N LEU A 396 32.29 -3.75 0.72
CA LEU A 396 33.37 -2.77 0.56
C LEU A 396 34.69 -3.25 1.17
N ALA A 397 34.65 -3.96 2.30
CA ALA A 397 35.83 -4.60 2.88
C ALA A 397 36.41 -5.67 1.93
N MET A 398 35.55 -6.50 1.32
CA MET A 398 35.98 -7.54 0.37
C MET A 398 36.59 -6.97 -0.92
N GLN A 399 36.24 -5.75 -1.35
CA GLN A 399 36.88 -5.11 -2.50
C GLN A 399 38.21 -4.43 -2.18
N SER A 400 38.46 -4.05 -0.93
CA SER A 400 39.73 -3.46 -0.51
C SER A 400 40.86 -4.48 -0.30
N GLU A 401 40.53 -5.76 -0.07
CA GLU A 401 41.52 -6.85 0.04
C GLU A 401 42.01 -7.39 -1.32
N ALA A 402 41.35 -7.06 -2.43
CA ALA A 402 41.74 -7.54 -3.76
C ALA A 402 42.78 -6.65 -4.47
N VAL A 403 43.13 -5.47 -3.92
CA VAL A 403 43.93 -4.46 -4.64
C VAL A 403 44.99 -3.78 -3.75
N ASN A 404 45.72 -4.53 -2.91
CA ASN A 404 47.04 -4.09 -2.43
C ASN A 404 47.81 -5.24 -1.75
N GLY A 405 48.67 -5.90 -2.53
CA GLY A 405 49.77 -6.69 -1.98
C GLY A 405 50.92 -5.77 -1.58
N GLY A 406 51.30 -5.77 -0.30
CA GLY A 406 52.44 -4.98 0.15
C GLY A 406 52.54 -4.84 1.67
N SER A 407 53.31 -5.73 2.29
CA SER A 407 53.72 -5.73 3.69
C SER A 407 54.25 -4.39 4.22
N THR A 408 53.78 -3.94 5.38
CA THR A 408 54.66 -3.36 6.43
C THR A 408 54.13 -3.65 7.83
N LYS A 409 54.93 -4.38 8.60
CA LYS A 409 54.88 -4.42 10.06
C LYS A 409 54.98 -2.99 10.60
N LYS A 410 54.05 -2.58 11.47
CA LYS A 410 54.32 -1.55 12.46
C LYS A 410 53.90 -2.04 13.83
N GLN A 411 54.90 -2.48 14.58
CA GLN A 411 54.84 -2.62 16.03
C GLN A 411 54.42 -1.27 16.62
N GLN A 412 53.35 -1.27 17.42
CA GLN A 412 53.26 -0.36 18.55
C GLN A 412 53.30 -1.16 19.83
N LYS A 413 54.48 -1.06 20.45
CA LYS A 413 54.79 -1.50 21.80
C LYS A 413 54.06 -0.55 22.75
N LYS A 414 53.06 -1.03 23.50
CA LYS A 414 52.67 -0.42 24.77
C LYS A 414 52.51 -1.56 25.78
N GLY A 415 53.40 -1.53 26.76
CA GLY A 415 53.55 -2.61 27.73
C GLY A 415 52.38 -2.70 28.70
N SER A 416 52.11 -3.92 29.14
CA SER A 416 52.02 -4.31 30.55
C SER A 416 51.73 -5.80 30.55
N GLY A 417 52.47 -6.55 31.37
CA GLY A 417 52.19 -7.95 31.59
C GLY A 417 50.85 -8.07 32.30
N GLU A 418 49.84 -8.51 31.57
CA GLU A 418 48.67 -9.17 32.13
C GLU A 418 48.39 -10.35 31.22
N GLU A 419 48.49 -11.55 31.76
CA GLU A 419 47.93 -12.74 31.13
C GLU A 419 46.51 -12.43 30.68
N LYS A 420 46.25 -12.42 29.37
CA LYS A 420 44.89 -12.28 28.83
C LYS A 420 43.99 -13.26 29.60
N LYS A 421 43.11 -12.73 30.44
CA LYS A 421 42.03 -13.51 31.06
C LYS A 421 41.19 -14.05 29.91
N VAL A 422 41.38 -15.33 29.60
CA VAL A 422 40.47 -16.08 28.75
C VAL A 422 39.20 -16.23 29.58
N ASP A 423 38.26 -15.30 29.39
CA ASP A 423 36.97 -15.37 30.05
C ASP A 423 36.09 -16.46 29.40
N ARG A 424 35.10 -16.96 30.12
CA ARG A 424 34.15 -17.98 29.61
C ARG A 424 33.45 -17.54 28.31
N LYS A 425 33.36 -16.23 28.06
CA LYS A 425 32.84 -15.63 26.82
C LYS A 425 33.77 -15.84 25.61
N ALA A 426 35.10 -15.88 25.82
CA ALA A 426 36.07 -16.14 24.77
C ALA A 426 36.07 -17.62 24.33
N LEU A 427 35.77 -18.56 25.24
CA LEU A 427 35.61 -19.98 24.88
C LEU A 427 34.44 -20.22 23.93
N VAL A 428 33.32 -19.52 24.12
CA VAL A 428 32.16 -19.62 23.24
C VAL A 428 32.50 -19.14 21.82
N ALA A 429 33.30 -18.08 21.68
CA ALA A 429 33.76 -17.61 20.37
C ALA A 429 34.64 -18.66 19.66
N TYR A 430 35.55 -19.32 20.39
CA TYR A 430 36.34 -20.42 19.85
C TYR A 430 35.48 -21.65 19.49
N ASP A 431 34.44 -21.95 20.28
CA ASP A 431 33.48 -23.02 19.96
C ASP A 431 32.73 -22.75 18.65
N ASP A 432 32.29 -21.52 18.43
CA ASP A 432 31.55 -21.15 17.23
C ASP A 432 32.46 -21.12 15.99
N GLU A 433 33.72 -20.67 16.12
CA GLU A 433 34.74 -20.76 15.07
C GLU A 433 35.02 -22.22 14.65
N VAL A 434 35.15 -23.13 15.62
CA VAL A 434 35.33 -24.57 15.34
C VAL A 434 34.10 -25.17 14.65
N LYS A 435 32.87 -24.78 15.05
CA LYS A 435 31.64 -25.23 14.38
C LYS A 435 31.55 -24.73 12.95
N GLU A 436 31.90 -23.47 12.70
CA GLU A 436 31.88 -22.90 11.35
C GLU A 436 32.88 -23.61 10.42
N LEU A 437 34.09 -23.86 10.90
CA LEU A 437 35.12 -24.60 10.15
C LEU A 437 34.69 -26.05 9.87
N LYS A 438 34.01 -26.72 10.82
CA LYS A 438 33.43 -28.06 10.60
C LYS A 438 32.39 -28.08 9.50
N LEU A 439 31.45 -27.13 9.51
CA LEU A 439 30.45 -27.00 8.45
C LEU A 439 31.08 -26.73 7.08
N ARG A 440 32.12 -25.89 7.05
CA ARG A 440 32.87 -25.58 5.83
C ARG A 440 33.60 -26.81 5.27
N VAL A 441 34.16 -27.66 6.13
CA VAL A 441 34.77 -28.94 5.74
C VAL A 441 33.74 -29.87 5.10
N VAL A 442 32.56 -30.05 5.71
CA VAL A 442 31.48 -30.90 5.16
C VAL A 442 31.05 -30.41 3.76
N LYS A 443 30.87 -29.09 3.60
CA LYS A 443 30.50 -28.49 2.30
C LYS A 443 31.57 -28.69 1.22
N LEU A 444 32.84 -28.58 1.60
CA LEU A 444 33.97 -28.82 0.70
C LEU A 444 34.12 -30.30 0.34
N GLU A 445 33.91 -31.21 1.28
CA GLU A 445 33.88 -32.67 1.05
C GLU A 445 32.79 -33.08 0.06
N GLU A 446 31.60 -32.49 0.20
CA GLU A 446 30.49 -32.72 -0.70
C GLU A 446 30.81 -32.18 -2.11
N MET A 447 31.40 -30.99 -2.22
CA MET A 447 31.82 -30.40 -3.49
C MET A 447 32.92 -31.22 -4.18
N VAL A 448 33.87 -31.77 -3.41
CA VAL A 448 34.89 -32.69 -3.92
C VAL A 448 34.26 -34.00 -4.41
N SER A 449 33.23 -34.49 -3.71
CA SER A 449 32.53 -35.72 -4.08
C SER A 449 31.67 -35.56 -5.34
N ARG A 450 31.03 -34.40 -5.51
CA ARG A 450 30.20 -34.07 -6.69
C ARG A 450 31.05 -33.84 -7.94
N ASN A 451 32.22 -33.21 -7.80
CA ASN A 451 33.04 -32.79 -8.94
C ASN A 451 34.18 -33.76 -9.29
N ARG A 452 34.09 -35.05 -8.95
CA ARG A 452 35.14 -36.06 -9.22
C ARG A 452 35.53 -36.19 -10.69
N ASN A 453 34.60 -35.89 -11.60
CA ASN A 453 34.79 -36.02 -13.04
C ASN A 453 35.44 -34.78 -13.67
N GLU A 454 35.45 -33.64 -12.97
CA GLU A 454 36.01 -32.38 -13.44
C GLU A 454 37.35 -32.09 -12.76
N LYS A 455 38.46 -32.49 -13.42
CA LYS A 455 39.80 -32.48 -12.83
C LYS A 455 40.23 -31.13 -12.23
N ALA A 456 40.01 -30.02 -12.93
CA ALA A 456 40.42 -28.69 -12.46
C ALA A 456 39.64 -28.22 -11.23
N VAL A 457 38.33 -28.48 -11.19
CA VAL A 457 37.45 -28.11 -10.08
C VAL A 457 37.70 -29.03 -8.88
N TYR A 458 37.89 -30.33 -9.13
CA TYR A 458 38.27 -31.31 -8.11
C TYR A 458 39.59 -30.94 -7.43
N GLU A 459 40.64 -30.64 -8.19
CA GLU A 459 41.95 -30.25 -7.64
C GLU A 459 41.89 -28.94 -6.84
N ALA A 460 41.11 -27.96 -7.29
CA ALA A 460 40.91 -26.72 -6.55
C ALA A 460 40.10 -26.92 -5.26
N ALA A 461 39.02 -27.70 -5.31
CA ALA A 461 38.19 -28.02 -4.15
C ALA A 461 38.96 -28.88 -3.13
N MET A 462 39.76 -29.85 -3.59
CA MET A 462 40.63 -30.65 -2.72
C MET A 462 41.69 -29.82 -1.99
N ARG A 463 42.33 -28.86 -2.68
CA ARG A 463 43.30 -27.96 -2.02
C ARG A 463 42.65 -27.14 -0.91
N LYS A 464 41.50 -26.54 -1.19
CA LYS A 464 40.72 -25.78 -0.19
C LYS A 464 40.25 -26.67 0.97
N LEU A 465 39.88 -27.92 0.69
CA LEU A 465 39.50 -28.90 1.70
C LEU A 465 40.67 -29.23 2.63
N ILE A 466 41.88 -29.42 2.08
CA ILE A 466 43.07 -29.69 2.88
C ILE A 466 43.45 -28.49 3.74
N GLU A 467 43.41 -27.27 3.18
CA GLU A 467 43.68 -26.03 3.92
C GLU A 467 42.67 -25.80 5.06
N THR A 468 41.37 -26.02 4.80
CA THR A 468 40.33 -25.86 5.83
C THR A 468 40.38 -26.94 6.90
N ARG A 469 40.74 -28.19 6.57
CA ARG A 469 41.01 -29.24 7.57
C ARG A 469 42.21 -28.92 8.47
N LYS A 470 43.27 -28.31 7.91
CA LYS A 470 44.40 -27.83 8.71
C LYS A 470 44.00 -26.69 9.65
N ALA A 471 43.26 -25.71 9.14
CA ALA A 471 42.74 -24.60 9.94
C ALA A 471 41.81 -25.09 11.07
N LEU A 472 40.97 -26.09 10.79
CA LEU A 472 40.12 -26.73 11.81
C LEU A 472 40.97 -27.37 12.92
N ALA A 473 42.01 -28.14 12.55
CA ALA A 473 42.89 -28.77 13.54
C ALA A 473 43.64 -27.73 14.41
N GLU A 474 44.07 -26.62 13.82
CA GLU A 474 44.69 -25.51 14.55
C GLU A 474 43.68 -24.82 15.50
N ALA A 475 42.46 -24.54 15.03
CA ALA A 475 41.40 -23.95 15.86
C ALA A 475 40.98 -24.87 17.01
N GLU A 476 40.88 -26.18 16.78
CA GLU A 476 40.59 -27.17 17.83
C GLU A 476 41.74 -27.27 18.86
N ALA A 477 43.00 -27.17 18.43
CA ALA A 477 44.14 -27.15 19.34
C ALA A 477 44.15 -25.87 20.20
N VAL A 478 43.83 -24.71 19.60
CA VAL A 478 43.71 -23.44 20.32
C VAL A 478 42.56 -23.51 21.32
N HIS A 479 41.38 -23.99 20.91
CA HIS A 479 40.22 -24.19 21.80
C HIS A 479 40.54 -25.14 22.96
N ALA A 480 41.19 -26.28 22.70
CA ALA A 480 41.58 -27.24 23.73
C ALA A 480 42.58 -26.62 24.73
N SER A 481 43.57 -25.86 24.24
CA SER A 481 44.53 -25.16 25.09
C SER A 481 43.88 -24.08 25.96
N ALA A 482 42.95 -23.31 25.39
CA ALA A 482 42.19 -22.28 26.06
C ALA A 482 41.24 -22.87 27.12
N SER A 483 40.55 -23.96 26.79
CA SER A 483 39.66 -24.69 27.70
C SER A 483 40.43 -25.25 28.89
N ASN A 484 41.57 -25.90 28.64
CA ASN A 484 42.44 -26.41 29.71
C ASN A 484 42.97 -25.29 30.62
N ALA A 485 43.33 -24.13 30.05
CA ALA A 485 43.78 -22.96 30.81
C ALA A 485 42.67 -22.34 31.68
N VAL A 486 41.42 -22.34 31.22
CA VAL A 486 40.28 -21.88 32.03
C VAL A 486 40.01 -22.88 33.16
N VAL A 487 40.01 -24.18 32.87
CA VAL A 487 39.78 -25.23 33.87
C VAL A 487 40.89 -25.24 34.93
N SER A 488 42.16 -25.06 34.57
CA SER A 488 43.26 -24.96 35.53
C SER A 488 43.10 -23.74 36.45
N LYS A 489 42.78 -22.57 35.88
CA LYS A 489 42.50 -21.34 36.65
C LYS A 489 41.28 -21.48 37.57
N GLU A 490 40.24 -22.20 37.15
CA GLU A 490 39.09 -22.50 38.00
C GLU A 490 39.45 -23.44 39.16
N LYS A 491 40.30 -24.45 38.90
CA LYS A 491 40.84 -25.33 39.95
C LYS A 491 41.70 -24.53 40.94
N GLU A 492 42.63 -23.70 40.48
CA GLU A 492 43.46 -22.83 41.34
C GLU A 492 42.62 -21.89 42.20
N LYS A 493 41.61 -21.24 41.63
CA LYS A 493 40.65 -20.41 42.39
C LYS A 493 39.87 -21.21 43.41
N LYS A 494 39.60 -22.49 43.16
CA LYS A 494 38.91 -23.38 44.11
C LYS A 494 39.84 -23.77 45.26
N TRP A 495 41.11 -24.03 44.98
CA TRP A 495 42.13 -24.26 46.02
C TRP A 495 42.37 -23.04 46.89
N LEU A 496 42.43 -21.83 46.32
CA LEU A 496 42.61 -20.56 47.05
C LEU A 496 41.40 -20.14 47.92
N LYS A 497 40.28 -20.87 47.85
CA LYS A 497 39.08 -20.63 48.67
C LYS A 497 39.03 -21.52 49.93
N PHE A 498 39.92 -22.49 50.03
CA PHE A 498 40.19 -23.27 51.24
C PHE A 498 41.51 -22.78 51.84
#